data_AF-A0A0L0F8F7-F1
#
_entry.id   AF-A0A0L0F8F7-F1
#
_cell.length_a   1.000
_cell.length_b   1.000
_cell.length_c   1.000
_cell.angle_alpha   90.00
_cell.angle_beta   90.00
_cell.angle_gamma   90.00
#
_symmetry.space_group_name_H-M   'P 1'
#
loop_
_entity.id
_entity.type
_entity.pdbx_description
1 polymer ?
#
loop_
_entity_poly.entity_id
_entity_poly.type
_entity_poly.pdbx_seq_one_letter_code
_entity_poly.pdbx_strand_id
1 'polypeptide(L)' 'SQTCNGGGIYTVSNVSVTSSQFRNNKASGMGGGLFVEAAAEFSDVELIANVALRGAGAYASAVALTNATISYNVAFL' A
#
# COMPACT_ATOMS: atom_id res chain seq x y z
N SER A 1 -2.87 -11.08 -10.71
CA SER A 1 -2.43 -10.09 -11.70
C SER A 1 -1.22 -9.37 -11.14
N GLN A 2 -0.13 -9.23 -11.89
CA GLN A 2 1.06 -8.51 -11.44
C GLN A 2 0.95 -7.09 -12.03
N THR A 3 0.67 -6.08 -11.21
CA THR A 3 0.59 -4.68 -11.66
C THR A 3 1.97 -4.03 -11.61
N CYS A 4 2.24 -3.02 -12.43
CA CYS A 4 3.50 -2.26 -12.29
C CYS A 4 3.56 -1.56 -10.93
N ASN A 5 2.47 -0.91 -10.50
CA ASN A 5 2.35 -0.26 -9.21
C ASN A 5 0.93 -0.47 -8.65
N GLY A 6 0.77 -0.54 -7.33
CA GLY A 6 -0.54 -0.58 -6.69
C GLY A 6 -1.28 -1.88 -6.99
N GLY A 7 -1.17 -2.90 -6.15
CA GLY A 7 -1.91 -4.15 -6.37
C GLY A 7 -3.38 -4.08 -5.97
N GLY A 8 -3.75 -3.16 -5.08
CA GLY A 8 -5.13 -2.83 -4.69
C GLY A 8 -5.57 -1.42 -5.11
N ILE A 9 -4.78 -0.39 -4.78
CA ILE A 9 -5.05 1.00 -5.17
C ILE A 9 -3.87 1.59 -5.93
N TYR A 10 -4.16 2.29 -7.02
CA TYR A 10 -3.23 3.15 -7.74
C TYR A 10 -3.87 4.54 -7.87
N THR A 11 -3.22 5.57 -7.36
CA THR A 11 -3.66 6.96 -7.52
C THR A 11 -2.47 7.92 -7.49
N VAL A 12 -2.63 9.08 -8.13
CA VAL A 12 -1.65 10.18 -8.12
C VAL A 12 -2.08 11.35 -7.23
N SER A 13 -3.27 11.27 -6.64
CA SER A 13 -3.85 12.28 -5.76
C SER A 13 -3.84 11.83 -4.30
N ASN A 14 -4.09 12.77 -3.38
CA ASN A 14 -4.27 12.46 -1.96
C ASN A 14 -5.41 11.43 -1.77
N VAL A 15 -5.23 10.52 -0.82
CA VAL A 15 -6.25 9.52 -0.50
C VAL A 15 -6.40 9.36 1.01
N SER A 16 -7.65 9.22 1.44
CA SER A 16 -8.00 8.78 2.78
C SER A 16 -8.64 7.41 2.68
N VAL A 17 -8.10 6.42 3.40
CA VAL A 17 -8.59 5.05 3.41
C VAL A 17 -8.95 4.67 4.83
N THR A 18 -10.17 4.20 5.03
CA THR A 18 -10.70 3.86 6.34
C THR A 18 -11.26 2.45 6.34
N SER A 19 -11.10 1.72 7.44
CA SER A 19 -11.74 0.41 7.69
C SER A 19 -11.56 -0.59 6.53
N SER A 20 -10.34 -0.68 5.99
CA SER A 20 -10.07 -1.41 4.74
C SER A 20 -8.92 -2.40 4.89
N GLN A 21 -8.98 -3.50 4.13
CA GLN A 21 -7.94 -4.54 4.12
C GLN A 21 -7.32 -4.69 2.74
N PHE A 22 -5.98 -4.58 2.67
CA PHE A 22 -5.18 -4.86 1.50
C PHE A 22 -4.30 -6.06 1.79
N ARG A 23 -4.69 -7.22 1.27
CA ARG A 23 -4.05 -8.50 1.58
C ARG A 23 -3.56 -9.20 0.31
N ASN A 24 -2.37 -9.79 0.38
CA ASN A 24 -1.80 -10.64 -0.69
C ASN A 24 -1.72 -9.95 -2.07
N ASN A 25 -1.55 -8.62 -2.09
CA ASN A 25 -1.41 -7.90 -3.34
C ASN A 25 0.05 -7.90 -3.80
N LYS A 26 0.27 -7.93 -5.12
CA LYS A 26 1.61 -7.99 -5.72
C LYS A 26 1.78 -6.94 -6.83
N ALA A 27 2.76 -6.08 -6.66
CA ALA A 27 3.27 -5.17 -7.70
C ALA A 27 4.70 -5.54 -8.09
N SER A 28 5.09 -5.32 -9.34
CA SER A 28 6.49 -5.49 -9.78
C SER A 28 7.35 -4.25 -9.51
N GLY A 29 6.73 -3.09 -9.29
CA GLY A 29 7.34 -1.82 -8.93
C GLY A 29 6.97 -1.41 -7.50
N MET A 30 6.09 -0.45 -7.31
CA MET A 30 5.86 0.20 -6.01
C MET A 30 4.47 -0.08 -5.46
N GLY A 31 4.35 -0.12 -4.13
CA GLY A 31 3.04 -0.13 -3.49
C GLY A 31 2.30 -1.44 -3.68
N GLY A 32 2.79 -2.53 -3.07
CA GLY A 32 2.23 -3.86 -3.28
C GLY A 32 0.74 -3.89 -2.97
N GLY A 33 0.31 -3.31 -1.85
CA GLY A 33 -1.09 -3.01 -1.56
C GLY A 33 -1.55 -1.72 -2.24
N LEU A 34 -0.90 -0.59 -1.95
CA LEU A 34 -1.28 0.73 -2.47
C LEU A 34 -0.09 1.48 -3.03
N PHE A 35 -0.28 2.07 -4.20
CA PHE A 35 0.57 3.11 -4.73
C PHE A 35 -0.20 4.44 -4.75
N VAL A 36 0.34 5.43 -4.05
CA VAL A 36 -0.17 6.80 -3.97
C VAL A 36 1.00 7.72 -4.32
N GLU A 37 0.91 8.56 -5.33
CA GLU A 37 2.02 9.50 -5.62
C GLU A 37 2.06 10.68 -4.63
N ALA A 38 0.92 11.00 -4.03
CA ALA A 38 0.73 12.06 -3.06
C ALA A 38 0.61 11.53 -1.61
N ALA A 39 -0.06 12.27 -0.73
CA ALA A 39 -0.21 11.91 0.67
C ALA A 39 -1.30 10.85 0.88
N ALA A 40 -1.08 9.95 1.83
CA ALA A 40 -2.02 8.91 2.21
C ALA A 40 -2.34 8.98 3.71
N GLU A 41 -3.62 9.04 4.05
CA GLU A 41 -4.11 8.95 5.41
C GLU A 41 -4.88 7.64 5.60
N PHE A 42 -4.44 6.81 6.53
CA PHE A 42 -5.06 5.52 6.80
C PHE A 42 -5.57 5.43 8.23
N SER A 43 -6.83 5.01 8.39
CA SER A 43 -7.42 4.68 9.68
C SER A 43 -8.02 3.27 9.68
N ASP A 44 -7.76 2.48 10.72
CA ASP A 44 -8.37 1.15 10.88
C ASP A 44 -8.09 0.23 9.67
N VAL A 45 -6.87 0.30 9.13
CA VAL A 45 -6.48 -0.46 7.94
C VAL A 45 -5.58 -1.64 8.25
N GLU A 46 -5.63 -2.65 7.39
CA GLU A 46 -4.71 -3.77 7.40
C GLU A 46 -3.96 -3.86 6.07
N LEU A 47 -2.64 -3.77 6.13
CA LEU A 47 -1.74 -3.99 5.00
C LEU A 47 -0.97 -5.27 5.27
N ILE A 48 -1.41 -6.41 4.71
CA ILE A 48 -0.90 -7.73 5.10
C ILE A 48 -0.43 -8.55 3.89
N ALA A 49 0.76 -9.14 4.00
CA ALA A 49 1.29 -10.07 3.01
C ALA A 49 1.37 -9.50 1.58
N ASN A 50 1.55 -8.17 1.45
CA ASN A 50 1.72 -7.53 0.15
C ASN A 50 3.19 -7.55 -0.28
N VAL A 51 3.44 -7.56 -1.59
CA VAL A 51 4.74 -7.81 -2.18
C VAL A 51 5.02 -6.76 -3.28
N ALA A 52 6.14 -6.04 -3.20
CA ALA A 52 6.55 -5.09 -4.25
C ALA A 52 8.07 -4.86 -4.26
N LEU A 53 8.59 -4.20 -5.29
CA LEU A 53 9.99 -3.74 -5.32
C LEU A 53 10.26 -2.76 -4.17
N ARG A 54 9.36 -1.78 -3.97
CA ARG A 54 9.43 -0.81 -2.87
C ARG A 54 8.05 -0.56 -2.28
N GLY A 55 7.98 -0.29 -0.96
CA GLY A 55 6.71 0.03 -0.30
C GLY A 55 5.70 -1.11 -0.41
N ALA A 56 6.09 -2.33 -0.01
CA ALA A 56 5.29 -3.53 -0.23
C ALA A 56 3.86 -3.44 0.34
N GLY A 57 3.67 -2.87 1.53
CA GLY A 57 2.32 -2.55 2.04
C GLY A 57 1.71 -1.37 1.29
N ALA A 58 2.34 -0.20 1.42
CA ALA A 58 1.96 1.01 0.70
C ALA A 58 3.20 1.81 0.31
N TYR A 59 3.10 2.55 -0.79
CA TYR A 59 4.07 3.54 -1.24
C TYR A 59 3.35 4.88 -1.39
N ALA A 60 3.81 5.91 -0.68
CA ALA A 60 3.26 7.27 -0.71
C ALA A 60 4.33 8.32 -0.41
N SER A 61 4.08 9.59 -0.78
CA SER A 61 5.01 10.69 -0.44
C SER A 61 5.00 11.02 1.05
N ALA A 62 3.84 10.84 1.69
CA ALA A 62 3.66 10.88 3.14
C ALA A 62 2.59 9.86 3.53
N VAL A 63 2.77 9.21 4.68
CA VAL A 63 1.80 8.25 5.22
C VAL A 63 1.48 8.63 6.66
N ALA A 64 0.19 8.87 6.95
CA ALA A 64 -0.33 8.95 8.31
C ALA A 64 -1.10 7.66 8.63
N LEU A 65 -0.82 7.06 9.78
CA LEU A 65 -1.43 5.80 10.22
C LEU A 65 -2.12 5.99 11.57
N THR A 66 -3.39 5.63 11.64
CA THR A 66 -4.15 5.50 12.88
C THR A 66 -4.71 4.09 12.95
N ASN A 67 -4.47 3.38 14.06
CA ASN A 67 -4.97 2.02 14.27
C ASN A 67 -4.74 1.06 13.08
N ALA A 68 -3.51 1.05 12.55
CA ALA A 68 -3.16 0.26 11.37
C ALA A 68 -2.36 -0.99 11.75
N THR A 69 -2.66 -2.11 11.11
CA THR A 69 -1.83 -3.32 11.16
C THR A 69 -1.03 -3.45 9.87
N ILE A 70 0.30 -3.48 9.98
CA ILE A 70 1.21 -3.70 8.85
C ILE A 70 2.03 -4.95 9.16
N SER A 71 1.78 -6.05 8.46
CA SER A 71 2.45 -7.32 8.74
C SER A 71 2.74 -8.14 7.48
N TYR A 72 3.81 -8.94 7.51
CA TYR A 72 4.19 -9.85 6.42
C TYR A 72 4.40 -9.23 5.03
N ASN A 73 4.54 -7.90 4.92
CA ASN A 73 4.81 -7.26 3.64
C ASN A 73 6.29 -7.42 3.27
N VAL A 74 6.58 -7.76 2.02
CA VAL A 74 7.94 -8.04 1.55
C VAL A 74 8.32 -7.09 0.42
N ALA A 75 9.28 -6.22 0.71
CA ALA A 75 10.01 -5.45 -0.31
C ALA A 75 11.31 -6.17 -0.67
N PHE A 76 11.71 -6.15 -1.95
CA PHE A 76 12.88 -6.89 -2.44
C PHE A 76 13.83 -6.01 -3.27
N LEU A 77 13.92 -4.72 -2.94
CA LEU A 77 14.91 -3.78 -3.44
C LEU A 77 15.52 -2.94 -2.32
#